data_AF-A0A2Z2MBP5-F1
#
_entry.id   AF-A0A2Z2MBP5-F1
#
_cell.length_a   1.000
_cell.length_b   1.000
_cell.length_c   1.000
_cell.angle_alpha   90.00
_cell.angle_beta   90.00
_cell.angle_gamma   90.00
#
_symmetry.space_group_name_H-M   'P 1'
#
loop_
_entity.id
_entity.type
_entity.pdbx_description
1 polymer ?
#
loop_
_entity_poly.entity_id
_entity_poly.type
_entity_poly.pdbx_seq_one_letter_code
_entity_poly.pdbx_strand_id
1 'polypeptide(L)'
;MGHTVYYSIRIKEWDGFKSFIERICNGIGYGFVDNGDSILLIPECRNVEPLEIRMEGEGFVKTNLIEPCHSVYLLVLHSVSSFGSVELWED
;
A
#
# COMPACT_ATOMS: atom_id res chain seq x y z
N MET A 1 7.33 -17.88 10.19
CA MET A 1 7.66 -16.46 10.34
C MET A 1 7.78 -15.91 8.94
N GLY A 2 7.02 -14.87 8.64
CA GLY A 2 6.83 -14.35 7.28
C GLY A 2 7.25 -12.89 7.24
N HIS A 3 7.80 -12.46 6.12
CA HIS A 3 8.31 -11.10 5.94
C HIS A 3 7.21 -10.05 5.95
N THR A 4 7.43 -8.99 6.73
CA THR A 4 6.47 -7.94 7.03
C THR A 4 7.04 -6.58 6.67
N VAL A 5 6.26 -5.79 5.93
CA VAL A 5 6.57 -4.37 5.69
C VAL A 5 5.81 -3.55 6.72
N TYR A 6 6.51 -2.69 7.43
CA TYR A 6 5.95 -1.74 8.38
C TYR A 6 6.09 -0.32 7.84
N TYR A 7 5.12 0.54 8.14
CA TYR A 7 5.14 1.92 7.68
C TYR A 7 4.48 2.89 8.64
N SER A 8 4.92 4.14 8.58
CA SER A 8 4.26 5.31 9.16
C SER A 8 4.05 6.35 8.06
N ILE A 9 2.83 6.86 7.92
CA ILE A 9 2.43 7.72 6.80
C ILE A 9 1.62 8.92 7.24
N ARG A 10 1.68 9.97 6.40
CA ARG A 10 0.75 11.10 6.44
C ARG A 10 0.57 11.63 5.03
N ILE A 11 -0.64 11.54 4.50
CA ILE A 11 -1.00 11.95 3.14
C ILE A 11 -1.77 13.27 3.21
N LYS A 12 -1.26 14.31 2.54
CA LYS A 12 -1.87 15.65 2.53
C LYS A 12 -2.90 15.79 1.41
N GLU A 13 -2.65 15.15 0.27
CA GLU A 13 -3.49 15.21 -0.92
C GLU A 13 -4.25 13.88 -1.13
N TRP A 14 -5.16 13.55 -0.21
CA TRP A 14 -5.82 12.23 -0.14
C TRP A 14 -6.52 11.83 -1.44
N ASP A 15 -7.38 12.69 -2.00
CA ASP A 15 -8.11 12.37 -3.23
C ASP A 15 -7.19 12.17 -4.45
N GLY A 16 -6.10 12.95 -4.52
CA GLY A 16 -5.07 12.80 -5.55
C GLY A 16 -4.33 11.47 -5.42
N PHE A 17 -3.97 11.09 -4.19
CA PHE A 17 -3.33 9.81 -3.89
C PHE A 17 -4.27 8.63 -4.22
N LYS A 18 -5.54 8.68 -3.79
CA LYS A 18 -6.52 7.63 -4.11
C LYS A 18 -6.65 7.42 -5.61
N SER A 19 -6.82 8.51 -6.37
CA SER A 19 -6.95 8.46 -7.84
C SER A 19 -5.70 7.87 -8.52
N PHE A 20 -4.51 8.21 -8.00
CA PHE A 20 -3.24 7.68 -8.49
C PHE A 20 -3.11 6.17 -8.22
N ILE A 21 -3.41 5.73 -7.00
CA ILE A 21 -3.32 4.33 -6.60
C ILE A 21 -4.38 3.46 -7.30
N GLU A 22 -5.62 3.94 -7.42
CA GLU A 22 -6.67 3.25 -8.16
C GLU A 22 -6.24 2.96 -9.61
N ARG A 23 -5.67 3.97 -10.29
CA ARG A 23 -5.13 3.80 -11.64
C ARG A 23 -4.01 2.75 -11.70
N ILE A 24 -3.12 2.73 -10.72
CA ILE A 24 -2.05 1.72 -10.64
C ILE A 24 -2.65 0.33 -10.47
N CYS A 25 -3.55 0.16 -9.49
CA CYS A 25 -4.19 -1.12 -9.19
C CYS A 25 -4.88 -1.69 -10.43
N ASN A 26 -5.68 -0.87 -11.11
CA ASN A 26 -6.34 -1.25 -12.37
C ASN A 26 -5.33 -1.64 -13.47
N GLY A 27 -4.18 -0.96 -13.56
CA GLY A 27 -3.15 -1.25 -14.55
C GLY A 27 -2.38 -2.55 -14.31
N ILE A 28 -2.25 -2.98 -13.04
CA ILE A 28 -1.52 -4.19 -12.65
C ILE A 28 -2.43 -5.37 -12.29
N GLY A 29 -3.76 -5.19 -12.39
CA GLY A 29 -4.74 -6.23 -12.07
C GLY A 29 -4.98 -6.43 -10.57
N TYR A 30 -4.74 -5.43 -9.72
CA TYR A 30 -5.06 -5.49 -8.30
C TYR A 30 -6.47 -4.96 -8.05
N GLY A 31 -7.15 -5.51 -7.05
CA GLY A 31 -8.39 -4.94 -6.53
C GLY A 31 -8.11 -3.65 -5.75
N PHE A 32 -9.00 -2.67 -5.88
CA PHE A 32 -8.99 -1.42 -5.13
C PHE A 32 -10.34 -1.21 -4.45
N VAL A 33 -10.32 -0.91 -3.14
CA VAL A 33 -11.52 -0.59 -2.36
C VAL A 33 -11.29 0.71 -1.61
N ASP A 34 -12.19 1.69 -1.78
CA ASP A 34 -12.21 2.94 -1.01
C ASP A 34 -13.24 2.82 0.12
N ASN A 35 -12.77 2.89 1.37
CA ASN A 35 -13.62 2.86 2.58
C ASN A 35 -13.90 4.28 3.12
N GLY A 36 -13.45 5.32 2.43
CA GLY A 36 -13.54 6.72 2.85
C GLY A 36 -12.29 7.18 3.60
N ASP A 37 -12.03 6.61 4.77
CA ASP A 37 -10.88 6.92 5.64
C ASP A 37 -9.64 6.06 5.37
N SER A 38 -9.81 4.98 4.61
CA SER A 38 -8.75 4.09 4.15
C SER A 38 -9.00 3.59 2.74
N ILE A 39 -7.94 3.16 2.07
CA ILE A 39 -8.00 2.37 0.84
C ILE A 39 -7.40 0.99 1.09
N LEU A 40 -7.91 -0.01 0.38
CA LEU A 40 -7.40 -1.37 0.42
C LEU A 40 -6.95 -1.78 -0.98
N LEU A 41 -5.71 -2.26 -1.09
CA LEU A 41 -5.15 -2.86 -2.30
C LEU A 41 -5.14 -4.38 -2.11
N ILE A 42 -5.79 -5.09 -3.03
CA ILE A 42 -5.99 -6.54 -2.95
C ILE A 42 -5.21 -7.20 -4.10
N PRO A 43 -4.10 -7.90 -3.82
CA PRO A 43 -3.32 -8.57 -4.85
C PRO A 43 -3.98 -9.88 -5.27
N GLU A 44 -3.78 -10.31 -6.52
CA GLU A 44 -4.19 -11.64 -6.99
C GLU A 44 -3.19 -12.75 -6.57
N CYS A 45 -2.55 -12.61 -5.40
CA CYS A 45 -1.54 -13.54 -4.94
C CYS A 45 -1.95 -14.24 -3.64
N ARG A 46 -1.88 -15.57 -3.63
CA ARG A 46 -2.13 -16.36 -2.42
C ARG A 46 -0.97 -16.15 -1.45
N ASN A 47 -1.29 -15.95 -0.17
CA ASN A 47 -0.34 -15.73 0.92
C ASN A 47 0.31 -14.32 0.96
N VAL A 48 -0.25 -13.33 0.27
CA VAL A 48 0.06 -11.91 0.49
C VAL A 48 -1.17 -11.25 1.12
N GLU A 49 -1.00 -10.54 2.22
CA GLU A 49 -2.09 -9.80 2.86
C GLU A 49 -2.45 -8.56 2.01
N PRO A 50 -3.74 -8.18 1.93
CA PRO A 50 -4.13 -6.89 1.36
C PRO A 50 -3.44 -5.73 2.08
N LEU A 51 -3.03 -4.71 1.34
CA LEU A 51 -2.40 -3.51 1.90
C LEU A 51 -3.47 -2.45 2.20
N GLU A 52 -3.68 -2.13 3.47
CA GLU A 52 -4.55 -1.04 3.92
C GLU A 52 -3.75 0.25 4.10
N ILE A 53 -4.12 1.32 3.39
CA ILE A 53 -3.47 2.63 3.54
C ILE A 53 -4.50 3.60 4.08
N ARG A 54 -4.20 4.23 5.22
CA ARG A 54 -5.00 5.30 5.82
C ARG A 54 -4.45 6.67 5.42
N MET A 55 -5.24 7.72 5.61
CA MET A 55 -4.75 9.09 5.39
C MET A 55 -3.55 9.43 6.29
N GLU A 56 -3.53 8.94 7.53
CA GLU A 56 -2.39 9.08 8.43
C GLU A 56 -2.30 7.92 9.44
N GLY A 57 -1.11 7.73 10.02
CA GLY A 57 -0.86 6.76 11.08
C GLY A 57 0.14 5.68 10.68
N GLU A 58 0.13 4.60 11.44
CA GLU A 58 1.04 3.46 11.28
C GLU A 58 0.29 2.22 10.78
N GLY A 59 1.00 1.34 10.10
CA GLY A 59 0.46 0.08 9.63
C GLY A 59 1.54 -0.94 9.32
N PHE A 60 1.11 -2.14 8.97
CA PHE A 60 1.98 -3.20 8.52
C PHE A 60 1.23 -4.12 7.54
N VAL A 61 1.98 -4.84 6.72
CA VAL A 61 1.42 -5.84 5.81
C VAL A 61 2.39 -7.00 5.64
N LYS A 62 1.88 -8.24 5.75
CA LYS A 62 2.70 -9.42 5.51
C LYS A 62 2.68 -9.78 4.04
N THR A 63 3.86 -9.77 3.45
CA THR A 63 4.08 -10.10 2.04
C THR A 63 4.79 -11.43 1.85
N ASN A 64 5.44 -11.95 2.91
CA ASN A 64 6.22 -13.18 2.86
C ASN A 64 7.30 -13.18 1.77
N LEU A 65 7.82 -12.01 1.35
CA LEU A 65 8.74 -11.82 0.21
C LEU A 65 8.22 -12.41 -1.10
N ILE A 66 6.91 -12.52 -1.27
CA ILE A 66 6.33 -13.05 -2.50
C ILE A 66 6.32 -11.96 -3.56
N GLU A 67 7.15 -12.15 -4.58
CA GLU A 67 7.24 -11.26 -5.73
C GLU A 67 6.20 -11.59 -6.81
N PRO A 68 5.70 -10.58 -7.57
CA PRO A 68 6.11 -9.16 -7.53
C PRO A 68 5.39 -8.33 -6.46
N CYS A 69 4.51 -8.93 -5.66
CA CYS A 69 3.61 -8.20 -4.76
C CYS A 69 4.35 -7.43 -3.68
N HIS A 70 5.40 -8.04 -3.12
CA HIS A 70 6.29 -7.41 -2.18
C HIS A 70 6.90 -6.12 -2.76
N SER A 71 7.56 -6.20 -3.92
CA SER A 71 8.15 -5.04 -4.59
C SER A 71 7.11 -3.97 -4.96
N VAL A 72 5.92 -4.38 -5.41
CA VAL A 72 4.82 -3.45 -5.73
C VAL A 72 4.36 -2.70 -4.48
N TYR A 73 4.24 -3.35 -3.34
CA TYR A 73 3.85 -2.69 -2.08
C TYR A 73 4.89 -1.67 -1.64
N LEU A 74 6.19 -1.99 -1.76
CA LEU A 74 7.24 -1.01 -1.49
C LEU A 74 7.12 0.21 -2.41
N LEU A 75 6.88 0.02 -3.71
CA LEU A 75 6.69 1.12 -4.65
C LEU A 75 5.45 1.97 -4.31
N VAL A 76 4.32 1.33 -4.01
CA VAL A 76 3.09 2.01 -3.61
C VAL A 76 3.32 2.83 -2.34
N LEU A 77 3.91 2.24 -1.30
CA LEU A 77 4.16 2.93 -0.04
C LEU A 77 5.18 4.06 -0.23
N HIS A 78 6.25 3.87 -0.99
CA HIS A 78 7.18 4.94 -1.30
C HIS A 78 6.53 6.08 -2.10
N SER A 79 5.54 5.79 -2.95
CA SER A 79 4.83 6.83 -3.71
C SER A 79 4.09 7.83 -2.82
N VAL A 80 3.76 7.46 -1.58
CA VAL A 80 3.17 8.37 -0.57
C VAL A 80 4.05 9.61 -0.36
N SER A 81 5.38 9.50 -0.51
CA SER A 81 6.30 10.65 -0.44
C SER A 81 5.99 11.78 -1.43
N SER A 82 5.29 11.49 -2.53
CA SER A 82 4.85 12.50 -3.51
C SER A 82 3.57 13.24 -3.07
N PHE A 83 2.83 12.71 -2.11
CA PHE A 83 1.55 13.27 -1.63
C PHE A 83 1.61 13.67 -0.15
N GLY A 84 2.76 13.48 0.49
CA GLY A 84 2.90 13.57 1.94
C GLY A 84 4.25 13.09 2.44
N SER A 85 4.22 12.27 3.50
CA SER A 85 5.43 11.68 4.11
C SER A 85 5.21 10.21 4.41
N VAL A 86 6.27 9.43 4.28
CA VAL A 86 6.30 7.99 4.58
C VAL A 86 7.65 7.60 5.18
N GLU A 87 7.60 6.78 6.21
CA GLU A 87 8.74 6.02 6.73
C GLU A 87 8.42 4.52 6.59
N LEU A 88 9.40 3.74 6.16
CA LEU A 88 9.27 2.31 5.83
C LEU A 88 10.41 1.52 6.46
N TRP A 89 10.08 0.35 7.00
CA TRP A 89 11.06 -0.62 7.48
C TRP A 89 10.52 -2.05 7.35
N GLU A 90 11.43 -3.00 7.38
CA GLU A 90 11.16 -4.44 7.16
C GLU A 90 11.78 -5.24 8.31
N ASP A 91 11.23 -6.43 8.59
CA ASP A 91 11.75 -7.35 9.61
C ASP A 91 12.89 -8.28 9.13
#